data_AF-A0A0Q6NSK8-F1
#
_entry.id   AF-A0A0Q6NSK8-F1
#
_cell.length_a   1.000
_cell.length_b   1.000
_cell.length_c   1.000
_cell.angle_alpha   90.00
_cell.angle_beta   90.00
_cell.angle_gamma   90.00
#
_symmetry.space_group_name_H-M   'P 1'
#
loop_
_entity.id
_entity.type
_entity.pdbx_description
1 polymer ?
#
loop_
_entity_poly.entity_id
_entity_poly.type
_entity_poly.pdbx_seq_one_letter_code
_entity_poly.pdbx_strand_id
1 'polypeptide(L)'
;MPSGKRLYRYFTELRYAEAFIKGSLLFRSLSYYRDYEDDEVRADQSEGRATFKPHGGLEITNHTQRTKFTLAGSSFAASVKQDEILVHCMSTALTDEMRRRFGATACVEVHDVAAFCRRLEAALPDAVFPVTSGRPRIGHHVEYYREDIPLQARWALPGRIANSKPESYRWQKEFRLVFSETKALDFMNIKNEIVIGTPTKAQRPPFYPEKIVEAGSLDDICRLISD
;
A
#
# COMPACT_ATOMS: atom_id res chain seq x y z
N MET A 1 3.53 -21.51 18.09
CA MET A 1 3.23 -20.45 17.08
C MET A 1 2.02 -20.91 16.29
N PRO A 2 1.00 -20.08 16.03
CA PRO A 2 -0.16 -20.54 15.27
C PRO A 2 0.26 -20.91 13.85
N SER A 3 -0.32 -21.99 13.32
CA SER A 3 -0.13 -22.50 11.97
C SER A 3 -0.32 -21.45 10.87
N GLY A 4 0.64 -21.38 9.94
CA GLY A 4 0.41 -21.16 8.50
C GLY A 4 -0.37 -19.93 8.04
N LYS A 5 0.19 -18.72 8.18
CA LYS A 5 -0.29 -17.59 7.37
C LYS A 5 0.22 -17.78 5.94
N ARG A 6 -0.70 -17.88 4.98
CA ARG A 6 -0.43 -17.96 3.54
C ARG A 6 -0.68 -16.60 2.89
N LEU A 7 0.08 -16.28 1.85
CA LEU A 7 -0.20 -15.14 0.98
C LEU A 7 -0.49 -15.62 -0.43
N TYR A 8 -1.32 -14.88 -1.14
CA TYR A 8 -1.78 -15.21 -2.47
C TYR A 8 -1.54 -14.02 -3.40
N ARG A 9 -0.83 -14.24 -4.50
CA ARG A 9 -0.69 -13.25 -5.57
C ARG A 9 -1.41 -13.75 -6.80
N TYR A 10 -2.34 -12.94 -7.27
CA TYR A 10 -3.15 -13.21 -8.45
C TYR A 10 -2.50 -12.57 -9.69
N PHE A 11 -2.45 -13.32 -10.78
CA PHE A 11 -1.84 -12.90 -12.04
C PHE A 11 -2.84 -13.07 -13.19
N THR A 12 -2.86 -12.09 -14.08
CA THR A 12 -3.64 -12.12 -15.34
C THR A 12 -2.98 -12.97 -16.42
N GLU A 13 -1.69 -13.29 -16.27
CA GLU A 13 -0.96 -14.15 -17.20
C GLU A 13 -0.05 -15.13 -16.45
N LEU A 14 -0.02 -16.39 -16.91
CA LEU A 14 0.76 -17.46 -16.30
C LEU A 14 2.27 -17.15 -16.24
N ARG A 15 2.83 -16.55 -17.30
CA ARG A 15 4.26 -16.21 -17.36
C ARG A 15 4.74 -15.34 -16.19
N TYR A 16 3.87 -14.48 -15.65
CA TYR A 16 4.21 -13.62 -14.52
C TYR A 16 4.15 -14.40 -13.19
N ALA A 17 3.24 -15.36 -13.07
CA ALA A 17 3.22 -16.28 -11.93
C ALA A 17 4.48 -17.17 -11.91
N GLU A 18 4.91 -17.65 -13.08
CA GLU A 18 6.15 -18.43 -13.21
C GLU A 18 7.40 -17.59 -12.89
N ALA A 19 7.47 -16.34 -13.37
CA ALA A 19 8.55 -15.42 -13.03
C ALA A 19 8.61 -15.14 -11.52
N PHE A 20 7.45 -14.96 -10.87
CA PHE A 20 7.36 -14.80 -9.42
C PHE A 20 7.93 -16.02 -8.68
N ILE A 21 7.56 -17.24 -9.08
CA ILE A 21 8.08 -18.48 -8.46
C ILE A 21 9.60 -18.60 -8.64
N LYS A 22 10.14 -18.12 -9.76
CA LYS A 22 11.58 -18.05 -10.02
C LYS A 22 12.30 -16.94 -9.24
N GLY A 23 11.57 -16.11 -8.51
CA GLY A 23 12.14 -15.06 -7.65
C GLY A 23 12.11 -13.65 -8.22
N SER A 24 11.53 -13.43 -9.39
CA SER A 24 11.49 -12.10 -10.03
C SER A 24 10.18 -11.39 -9.69
N LEU A 25 10.26 -10.36 -8.87
CA LEU A 25 9.11 -9.61 -8.38
C LEU A 25 9.14 -8.16 -8.84
N LEU A 26 8.10 -7.73 -9.55
CA LEU A 26 7.91 -6.33 -9.90
C LEU A 26 7.27 -5.56 -8.75
N PHE A 27 7.95 -4.51 -8.31
CA PHE A 27 7.44 -3.49 -7.42
C PHE A 27 7.15 -2.21 -8.21
N ARG A 28 6.04 -1.56 -7.89
CA ARG A 28 5.63 -0.29 -8.50
C ARG A 28 5.42 0.76 -7.43
N SER A 29 5.64 2.01 -7.78
CA SER A 29 5.43 3.16 -6.88
C SER A 29 3.97 3.30 -6.45
N LEU A 30 3.73 3.93 -5.30
CA LEU A 30 2.36 4.24 -4.85
C LEU A 30 1.60 5.11 -5.87
N SER A 31 2.30 5.99 -6.58
CA SER A 31 1.71 6.82 -7.64
C SER A 31 1.19 6.02 -8.83
N TYR A 32 1.84 4.91 -9.19
CA TYR A 32 1.31 3.98 -10.19
C TYR A 32 -0.06 3.44 -9.76
N TYR A 33 -0.16 2.97 -8.52
CA TYR A 33 -1.38 2.40 -7.96
C TYR A 33 -2.49 3.45 -7.78
N ARG A 34 -2.12 4.70 -7.46
CA ARG A 34 -3.03 5.84 -7.43
C ARG A 34 -3.69 6.11 -8.79
N ASP A 35 -2.91 6.04 -9.86
CA ASP A 35 -3.30 6.58 -11.16
C ASP A 35 -3.79 5.53 -12.16
N TYR A 36 -3.25 4.31 -12.13
CA TYR A 36 -3.34 3.37 -13.25
C TYR A 36 -4.19 2.13 -12.99
N GLU A 37 -4.53 1.80 -11.74
CA GLU A 37 -5.18 0.52 -11.44
C GLU A 37 -6.67 0.44 -11.87
N ASP A 38 -6.89 0.04 -13.13
CA ASP A 38 -8.11 -0.53 -13.71
C ASP A 38 -9.43 0.12 -13.28
N ASP A 39 -9.77 1.28 -13.86
CA ASP A 39 -11.12 1.89 -13.88
C ASP A 39 -12.04 1.43 -12.72
N GLU A 40 -11.66 1.76 -11.48
CA GLU A 40 -12.39 1.54 -10.21
C GLU A 40 -12.28 0.17 -9.52
N VAL A 41 -11.63 -0.85 -10.09
CA VAL A 41 -11.51 -2.18 -9.45
C VAL A 41 -10.42 -2.21 -8.38
N ARG A 42 -9.28 -1.54 -8.64
CA ARG A 42 -8.13 -1.52 -7.73
C ARG A 42 -7.58 -0.12 -7.43
N ALA A 43 -7.83 0.87 -8.30
CA ALA A 43 -7.36 2.24 -8.11
C ALA A 43 -7.89 2.85 -6.81
N ASP A 44 -7.00 2.98 -5.84
CA ASP A 44 -7.20 3.83 -4.68
C ASP A 44 -6.73 5.25 -5.03
N GLN A 45 -7.65 6.16 -5.32
CA GLN A 45 -7.30 7.56 -5.58
C GLN A 45 -6.64 8.26 -4.38
N SER A 46 -6.72 7.64 -3.19
CA SER A 46 -6.02 8.06 -1.98
C SER A 46 -4.75 7.26 -1.71
N GLU A 47 -4.25 6.47 -2.66
CA GLU A 47 -3.05 5.67 -2.48
C GLU A 47 -1.85 6.54 -2.09
N GLY A 48 -1.18 6.17 -1.00
CA GLY A 48 -0.13 7.01 -0.39
C GLY A 48 -0.61 8.34 0.20
N ARG A 49 -1.90 8.46 0.55
CA ARG A 49 -2.48 9.62 1.20
C ARG A 49 -3.47 9.18 2.29
N ALA A 50 -3.24 9.65 3.51
CA ALA A 50 -4.18 9.49 4.61
C ALA A 50 -5.07 10.73 4.71
N THR A 51 -6.39 10.54 4.75
CA THR A 51 -7.36 11.65 4.78
C THR A 51 -8.24 11.59 6.04
N PHE A 52 -8.42 12.73 6.70
CA PHE A 52 -9.45 12.94 7.71
C PHE A 52 -10.50 13.91 7.17
N LYS A 53 -11.71 13.40 6.99
CA LYS A 53 -12.87 14.06 6.41
C LYS A 53 -14.06 13.96 7.38
N PRO A 54 -14.07 14.76 8.46
CA PRO A 54 -15.19 14.79 9.39
C PRO A 54 -16.47 15.32 8.71
N HIS A 55 -17.61 14.85 9.19
CA HIS A 55 -18.90 15.35 8.73
C HIS A 55 -19.04 16.85 9.05
N GLY A 56 -19.36 17.65 8.05
CA GLY A 56 -19.50 19.11 8.19
C GLY A 56 -18.19 19.91 8.02
N GLY A 57 -17.02 19.26 8.00
CA GLY A 57 -15.72 19.91 7.80
C GLY A 57 -14.85 19.98 9.06
N LEU A 58 -13.62 20.49 8.92
CA LEU A 58 -12.65 20.54 10.01
C LEU A 58 -13.01 21.60 11.07
N GLU A 59 -12.94 21.22 12.34
CA GLU A 59 -12.93 22.18 13.45
C GLU A 59 -11.55 22.83 13.56
N ILE A 60 -11.51 24.16 13.48
CA ILE A 60 -10.29 24.96 13.57
C ILE A 60 -10.34 25.79 14.84
N THR A 61 -9.27 25.70 15.64
CA THR A 61 -9.04 26.59 16.79
C THR A 61 -7.94 27.58 16.43
N ASN A 62 -8.28 28.86 16.34
CA ASN A 62 -7.29 29.94 16.19
C ASN A 62 -6.88 30.42 17.59
N HIS A 63 -5.69 30.02 18.03
CA HIS A 63 -5.18 30.39 19.35
C HIS A 63 -4.85 31.89 19.49
N THR A 64 -4.43 32.54 18.40
CA THR A 64 -4.10 33.98 18.40
C THR A 64 -5.35 34.83 18.57
N GLN A 65 -6.44 34.49 17.87
CA GLN A 65 -7.71 35.21 17.94
C GLN A 65 -8.66 34.66 19.02
N ARG A 66 -8.29 33.54 19.67
CA ARG A 66 -9.14 32.80 20.62
C ARG A 66 -10.52 32.44 20.07
N THR A 67 -10.59 32.15 18.78
CA THR A 67 -11.83 31.76 18.09
C THR A 67 -11.81 30.29 17.72
N LYS A 68 -13.01 29.72 17.63
CA LYS A 68 -13.26 28.38 17.09
C LYS A 68 -14.28 28.49 15.97
N PHE A 69 -14.04 27.81 14.86
CA PHE A 69 -14.97 27.76 13.74
C PHE A 69 -14.83 26.44 13.00
N THR A 70 -15.87 26.06 12.25
CA THR A 70 -15.82 24.91 11.35
C THR A 70 -15.55 25.41 9.95
N LEU A 71 -14.50 24.89 9.31
CA LEU A 71 -14.23 25.13 7.91
C LEU A 71 -15.05 24.14 7.08
N ALA A 72 -16.24 24.57 6.64
CA ALA A 72 -17.19 23.70 5.96
C ALA A 72 -16.63 23.09 4.68
N GLY A 73 -16.93 21.80 4.45
CA GLY A 73 -16.49 21.09 3.23
C GLY A 73 -14.98 20.88 3.12
N SER A 74 -14.25 21.03 4.23
CA SER A 74 -12.81 20.79 4.27
C SER A 74 -12.42 19.41 4.82
N SER A 75 -11.23 18.96 4.45
CA SER A 75 -10.59 17.76 4.98
C SER A 75 -9.12 18.03 5.24
N PHE A 76 -8.53 17.24 6.14
CA PHE A 76 -7.10 17.23 6.40
C PHE A 76 -6.48 16.03 5.69
N ALA A 77 -5.29 16.20 5.13
CA ALA A 77 -4.58 15.08 4.58
C ALA A 77 -3.08 15.15 4.73
N ALA A 78 -2.50 13.96 4.87
CA ALA A 78 -1.06 13.71 4.90
C ALA A 78 -0.71 12.80 3.73
N SER A 79 0.17 13.27 2.84
CA SER A 79 0.62 12.52 1.67
C SER A 79 2.10 12.19 1.77
N VAL A 80 2.48 10.97 1.40
CA VAL A 80 3.88 10.55 1.35
C VAL A 80 4.51 10.94 0.01
N LYS A 81 5.82 10.74 -0.13
CA LYS A 81 6.50 10.80 -1.41
C LYS A 81 6.21 9.55 -2.26
N GLN A 82 5.06 9.57 -2.93
CA GLN A 82 4.47 8.38 -3.56
C GLN A 82 5.34 7.74 -4.65
N ASP A 83 6.14 8.54 -5.35
CA ASP A 83 7.08 8.06 -6.37
C ASP A 83 8.32 7.36 -5.77
N GLU A 84 8.65 7.63 -4.51
CA GLU A 84 9.84 7.09 -3.84
C GLU A 84 9.53 5.81 -3.02
N ILE A 85 8.26 5.43 -2.86
CA ILE A 85 7.83 4.25 -2.08
C ILE A 85 7.29 3.19 -3.03
N LEU A 86 7.96 2.05 -3.04
CA LEU A 86 7.69 0.92 -3.93
C LEU A 86 6.93 -0.17 -3.19
N VAL A 87 5.88 -0.71 -3.83
CA VAL A 87 4.96 -1.68 -3.25
C VAL A 87 4.72 -2.87 -4.18
N HIS A 88 4.67 -4.06 -3.59
CA HIS A 88 4.12 -5.26 -4.18
C HIS A 88 2.99 -5.79 -3.30
N CYS A 89 1.77 -5.78 -3.83
CA CYS A 89 0.57 -6.16 -3.08
C CYS A 89 0.28 -7.66 -3.20
N MET A 90 -0.22 -8.28 -2.15
CA MET A 90 -0.69 -9.66 -2.12
C MET A 90 -1.97 -9.72 -1.31
N SER A 91 -2.67 -10.85 -1.34
CA SER A 91 -3.84 -11.11 -0.51
C SER A 91 -3.54 -12.12 0.57
N THR A 92 -4.23 -12.00 1.70
CA THR A 92 -4.27 -13.04 2.73
C THR A 92 -5.38 -14.08 2.50
N ALA A 93 -6.13 -13.97 1.40
CA ALA A 93 -7.23 -14.87 1.07
C ALA A 93 -7.17 -15.40 -0.36
N LEU A 94 -7.49 -16.69 -0.49
CA LEU A 94 -7.75 -17.39 -1.74
C LEU A 94 -9.25 -17.51 -1.92
N THR A 95 -9.87 -16.73 -2.80
CA THR A 95 -11.31 -16.82 -3.08
C THR A 95 -11.61 -16.64 -4.56
N ASP A 96 -12.67 -17.29 -5.03
CA ASP A 96 -13.13 -17.13 -6.42
C ASP A 96 -13.57 -15.70 -6.72
N GLU A 97 -14.09 -14.98 -5.71
CA GLU A 97 -14.44 -13.57 -5.84
C GLU A 97 -13.20 -12.73 -6.20
N MET A 98 -12.07 -12.94 -5.50
CA MET A 98 -10.83 -12.23 -5.80
C MET A 98 -10.29 -12.63 -7.17
N ARG A 99 -10.29 -13.93 -7.50
CA ARG A 99 -9.87 -14.42 -8.83
C ARG A 99 -10.66 -13.74 -9.95
N ARG A 100 -12.00 -13.68 -9.84
CA ARG A 100 -12.87 -13.01 -10.82
C ARG A 100 -12.63 -11.51 -10.92
N ARG A 101 -12.64 -10.80 -9.79
CA ARG A 101 -12.42 -9.34 -9.76
C ARG A 101 -11.06 -8.95 -10.32
N PHE A 102 -10.06 -9.81 -10.14
CA PHE A 102 -8.69 -9.57 -10.61
C PHE A 102 -8.40 -10.09 -12.01
N GLY A 103 -9.39 -10.70 -12.70
CA GLY A 103 -9.18 -11.31 -14.01
C GLY A 103 -8.07 -12.35 -14.01
N ALA A 104 -7.90 -13.06 -12.89
CA ALA A 104 -6.70 -13.85 -12.65
C ALA A 104 -6.77 -15.24 -13.29
N THR A 105 -5.85 -15.52 -14.20
CA THR A 105 -5.68 -16.84 -14.83
C THR A 105 -4.79 -17.76 -14.00
N ALA A 106 -3.96 -17.20 -13.12
CA ALA A 106 -3.06 -17.94 -12.24
C ALA A 106 -3.00 -17.30 -10.86
N CYS A 107 -2.77 -18.12 -9.84
CA CYS A 107 -2.51 -17.64 -8.48
C CYS A 107 -1.26 -18.34 -7.93
N VAL A 108 -0.37 -17.58 -7.30
CA VAL A 108 0.75 -18.15 -6.53
C VAL A 108 0.42 -18.05 -5.06
N GLU A 109 0.57 -19.17 -4.34
CA GLU A 109 0.53 -19.19 -2.88
C GLU A 109 1.94 -19.21 -2.32
N VAL A 110 2.22 -18.30 -1.40
CA VAL A 110 3.39 -18.32 -0.52
C VAL A 110 2.99 -18.98 0.80
N HIS A 111 3.58 -20.13 1.10
CA HIS A 111 3.26 -20.90 2.31
C HIS A 111 4.26 -20.72 3.45
N ASP A 112 5.45 -20.15 3.18
CA ASP A 112 6.37 -19.63 4.20
C ASP A 112 6.61 -18.12 3.99
N VAL A 113 5.70 -17.32 4.54
CA VAL A 113 5.74 -15.85 4.46
C VAL A 113 6.97 -15.26 5.14
N ALA A 114 7.48 -15.91 6.18
CA ALA A 114 8.63 -15.41 6.91
C ALA A 114 9.91 -15.61 6.10
N ALA A 115 10.10 -16.77 5.47
CA ALA A 115 11.21 -17.00 4.54
C ALA A 115 11.13 -16.07 3.34
N PHE A 116 9.93 -15.88 2.78
CA PHE A 116 9.68 -14.99 1.66
C PHE A 116 10.09 -13.54 1.96
N CYS A 117 9.64 -12.98 3.08
CA CYS A 117 10.05 -11.62 3.49
C CYS A 117 11.56 -11.53 3.71
N ARG A 118 12.19 -12.52 4.35
CA ARG A 118 13.65 -12.52 4.58
C ARG A 118 14.45 -12.53 3.27
N ARG A 119 14.03 -13.31 2.27
CA ARG A 119 14.72 -13.36 0.96
C ARG A 119 14.62 -12.03 0.22
N LEU A 120 13.45 -11.40 0.26
CA LEU A 120 13.27 -10.08 -0.34
C LEU A 120 14.07 -8.99 0.39
N GLU A 121 14.09 -9.01 1.72
CA GLU A 121 14.93 -8.11 2.52
C GLU A 121 16.42 -8.30 2.20
N ALA A 122 16.88 -9.54 2.06
CA ALA A 122 18.26 -9.85 1.67
C ALA A 122 18.61 -9.40 0.24
N ALA A 123 17.65 -9.41 -0.68
CA ALA A 123 17.80 -8.89 -2.04
C ALA A 123 17.80 -7.35 -2.12
N LEU A 124 17.56 -6.67 -1.00
CA LEU A 124 17.41 -5.22 -0.88
C LEU A 124 18.27 -4.65 0.27
N PRO A 125 19.60 -4.83 0.25
CA PRO A 125 20.46 -4.49 1.39
C PRO A 125 20.46 -3.00 1.76
N ASP A 126 20.30 -2.13 0.76
CA ASP A 126 20.34 -0.66 0.93
C ASP A 126 18.94 -0.03 1.08
N ALA A 127 17.88 -0.85 1.06
CA ALA A 127 16.52 -0.35 1.15
C ALA A 127 16.12 0.00 2.59
N VAL A 128 15.27 1.02 2.71
CA VAL A 128 14.57 1.39 3.93
C VAL A 128 13.23 0.68 3.95
N PHE A 129 12.87 0.11 5.11
CA PHE A 129 11.60 -0.58 5.32
C PHE A 129 10.75 0.12 6.38
N PRO A 130 9.40 0.03 6.29
CA PRO A 130 8.54 0.58 7.33
C PRO A 130 8.79 -0.06 8.71
N VAL A 131 8.64 0.75 9.76
CA VAL A 131 8.73 0.32 11.16
C VAL A 131 7.35 0.37 11.80
N THR A 132 6.71 -0.79 11.95
CA THR A 132 5.34 -0.91 12.53
C THR A 132 5.32 -1.65 13.87
N SER A 133 6.35 -2.42 14.21
CA SER A 133 6.44 -3.19 15.47
C SER A 133 7.84 -3.13 16.09
N GLY A 134 8.49 -1.96 16.03
CA GLY A 134 9.80 -1.71 16.62
C GLY A 134 10.99 -2.29 15.84
N ARG A 135 10.75 -2.94 14.70
CA ARG A 135 11.81 -3.39 13.77
C ARG A 135 11.41 -3.10 12.32
N PRO A 136 12.34 -2.64 11.46
CA PRO A 136 12.10 -2.52 10.03
C PRO A 136 11.84 -3.90 9.41
N ARG A 137 10.79 -3.99 8.58
CA ARG A 137 10.41 -5.20 7.84
C ARG A 137 9.77 -4.82 6.52
N ILE A 138 9.95 -5.63 5.47
CA ILE A 138 9.34 -5.36 4.17
C ILE A 138 7.82 -5.62 4.18
N GLY A 139 7.36 -6.66 4.89
CA GLY A 139 5.99 -7.17 4.79
C GLY A 139 5.05 -6.68 5.89
N HIS A 140 3.87 -6.18 5.51
CA HIS A 140 2.86 -5.62 6.42
C HIS A 140 1.43 -5.98 6.00
N HIS A 141 0.56 -6.17 6.99
CA HIS A 141 -0.89 -6.21 6.75
C HIS A 141 -1.42 -4.79 6.55
N VAL A 142 -2.25 -4.56 5.53
CA VAL A 142 -2.83 -3.23 5.30
C VAL A 142 -3.76 -2.85 6.45
N GLU A 143 -3.58 -1.64 6.97
CA GLU A 143 -4.49 -1.03 7.94
C GLU A 143 -5.65 -0.35 7.21
N TYR A 144 -6.87 -0.84 7.45
CA TYR A 144 -8.07 -0.20 6.92
C TYR A 144 -8.60 0.83 7.91
N TYR A 145 -8.97 2.01 7.40
CA TYR A 145 -9.44 3.11 8.24
C TYR A 145 -10.65 3.82 7.66
N ARG A 146 -11.42 4.44 8.56
CA ARG A 146 -12.50 5.34 8.18
C ARG A 146 -11.99 6.77 8.14
N GLU A 147 -12.36 7.48 7.08
CA GLU A 147 -11.93 8.87 6.88
C GLU A 147 -12.62 9.85 7.84
N ASP A 148 -13.75 9.47 8.45
CA ASP A 148 -14.44 10.30 9.46
C ASP A 148 -13.83 10.20 10.86
N ILE A 149 -12.78 9.39 11.04
CA ILE A 149 -12.03 9.24 12.30
C ILE A 149 -10.68 9.96 12.17
N PRO A 150 -10.24 10.73 13.19
CA PRO A 150 -8.93 11.37 13.18
C PRO A 150 -7.78 10.39 12.89
N LEU A 151 -6.77 10.84 12.14
CA LEU A 151 -5.64 10.02 11.71
C LEU A 151 -4.71 9.53 12.84
N GLN A 152 -4.89 10.04 14.07
CA GLN A 152 -4.04 9.73 15.23
C GLN A 152 -2.55 9.94 14.90
N ALA A 153 -1.68 8.93 15.04
CA ALA A 153 -0.27 9.03 14.66
C ALA A 153 0.00 8.77 13.17
N ARG A 154 -0.99 8.29 12.40
CA ARG A 154 -0.78 7.90 10.98
C ARG A 154 -0.27 9.05 10.13
N TRP A 155 -0.78 10.27 10.36
CA TRP A 155 -0.41 11.45 9.55
C TRP A 155 1.10 11.75 9.57
N ALA A 156 1.82 11.32 10.60
CA ALA A 156 3.25 11.57 10.78
C ALA A 156 4.15 10.40 10.35
N LEU A 157 3.56 9.26 9.94
CA LEU A 157 4.28 8.00 9.73
C LEU A 157 4.10 7.52 8.28
N PRO A 158 5.03 7.83 7.36
CA PRO A 158 4.90 7.44 5.96
C PRO A 158 4.68 5.94 5.76
N GLY A 159 5.37 5.10 6.53
CA GLY A 159 5.18 3.65 6.49
C GLY A 159 3.76 3.20 6.84
N ARG A 160 3.07 3.90 7.75
CA ARG A 160 1.65 3.60 8.04
C ARG A 160 0.73 4.15 6.96
N ILE A 161 1.02 5.33 6.40
CA ILE A 161 0.24 5.89 5.29
C ILE A 161 0.33 4.96 4.06
N ALA A 162 1.55 4.58 3.66
CA ALA A 162 1.85 3.68 2.56
C ALA A 162 1.31 2.25 2.74
N ASN A 163 0.90 1.88 3.96
CA ASN A 163 0.33 0.58 4.27
C ASN A 163 -1.08 0.73 4.87
N SER A 164 -1.83 1.74 4.44
CA SER A 164 -3.21 1.94 4.84
C SER A 164 -4.11 2.23 3.66
N LYS A 165 -5.38 1.85 3.78
CA LYS A 165 -6.42 2.13 2.79
C LYS A 165 -7.73 2.53 3.45
N PRO A 166 -8.61 3.25 2.75
CA PRO A 166 -9.99 3.42 3.20
C PRO A 166 -10.69 2.07 3.43
N GLU A 167 -11.62 2.05 4.38
CA GLU A 167 -12.40 0.89 4.80
C GLU A 167 -13.11 0.17 3.64
N SER A 168 -13.51 0.92 2.60
CA SER A 168 -14.14 0.41 1.38
C SER A 168 -13.29 -0.63 0.63
N TYR A 169 -11.97 -0.64 0.84
CA TYR A 169 -11.05 -1.60 0.22
C TYR A 169 -10.78 -2.84 1.09
N ARG A 170 -11.42 -2.98 2.26
CA ARG A 170 -11.17 -4.11 3.18
C ARG A 170 -11.36 -5.48 2.54
N TRP A 171 -12.26 -5.60 1.57
CA TRP A 171 -12.52 -6.84 0.84
C TRP A 171 -11.26 -7.41 0.15
N GLN A 172 -10.27 -6.56 -0.17
CA GLN A 172 -9.00 -6.99 -0.77
C GLN A 172 -8.12 -7.81 0.17
N LYS A 173 -8.33 -7.72 1.50
CA LYS A 173 -7.57 -8.46 2.54
C LYS A 173 -6.05 -8.39 2.31
N GLU A 174 -5.59 -7.18 2.02
CA GLU A 174 -4.29 -6.91 1.40
C GLU A 174 -3.13 -7.04 2.39
N PHE A 175 -2.03 -7.56 1.87
CA PHE A 175 -0.71 -7.58 2.47
C PHE A 175 0.25 -6.89 1.52
N ARG A 176 1.08 -5.98 2.02
CA ARG A 176 2.04 -5.24 1.20
C ARG A 176 3.46 -5.58 1.57
N LEU A 177 4.26 -5.79 0.54
CA LEU A 177 5.70 -5.67 0.61
C LEU A 177 6.05 -4.22 0.26
N VAL A 178 6.67 -3.48 1.16
CA VAL A 178 6.91 -2.03 1.02
C VAL A 178 8.36 -1.73 1.31
N PHE A 179 9.00 -0.97 0.44
CA PHE A 179 10.32 -0.40 0.68
C PHE A 179 10.51 0.94 -0.03
N SER A 180 11.60 1.61 0.30
CA SER A 180 12.09 2.82 -0.35
C SER A 180 13.61 2.73 -0.49
N GLU A 181 14.17 3.25 -1.57
CA GLU A 181 15.64 3.40 -1.72
C GLU A 181 16.14 4.75 -1.19
N THR A 182 15.20 5.61 -0.77
CA THR A 182 15.47 6.91 -0.18
C THR A 182 14.95 6.96 1.27
N LYS A 183 15.07 8.14 1.88
CA LYS A 183 14.48 8.49 3.18
C LYS A 183 12.96 8.73 3.15
N ALA A 184 12.24 8.33 2.09
CA ALA A 184 10.80 8.55 1.96
C ALA A 184 9.96 7.96 3.13
N LEU A 185 10.51 6.97 3.84
CA LEU A 185 9.85 6.33 4.97
C LEU A 185 10.20 6.95 6.35
N ASP A 186 11.06 7.98 6.39
CA ASP A 186 11.45 8.66 7.63
C ASP A 186 10.28 9.37 8.30
N PHE A 187 10.30 9.44 9.63
CA PHE A 187 9.28 10.15 10.42
C PHE A 187 9.06 11.58 9.89
N MET A 188 7.79 11.99 9.77
CA MET A 188 7.38 13.31 9.29
C MET A 188 7.83 13.68 7.86
N ASN A 189 8.34 12.74 7.06
CA ASN A 189 8.62 12.97 5.65
C ASN A 189 7.34 12.91 4.81
N ILE A 190 6.44 13.85 5.07
CA ILE A 190 5.06 13.92 4.57
C ILE A 190 4.70 15.36 4.21
N LYS A 191 3.74 15.50 3.29
CA LYS A 191 3.10 16.78 2.95
C LYS A 191 1.72 16.85 3.62
N ASN A 192 1.51 17.86 4.47
CA ASN A 192 0.24 18.13 5.12
C ASN A 192 -0.53 19.23 4.39
N GLU A 193 -1.82 19.01 4.16
CA GLU A 193 -2.67 19.98 3.46
C GLU A 193 -4.07 20.00 4.07
N ILE A 194 -4.65 21.20 4.14
CA ILE A 194 -6.10 21.37 4.27
C ILE A 194 -6.66 21.42 2.85
N VAL A 195 -7.55 20.49 2.52
CA VAL A 195 -8.19 20.43 1.21
C VAL A 195 -9.61 20.96 1.34
N ILE A 196 -9.94 21.95 0.52
CA ILE A 196 -11.26 22.57 0.43
C ILE A 196 -11.84 22.23 -0.94
N GLY A 197 -13.04 21.64 -0.96
CA GLY A 197 -13.69 21.22 -2.20
C GLY A 197 -13.09 19.94 -2.80
N THR A 198 -13.38 19.70 -4.08
CA THR A 198 -12.92 18.50 -4.78
C THR A 198 -11.58 18.79 -5.46
N PRO A 199 -10.51 18.03 -5.16
CA PRO A 199 -9.23 18.23 -5.84
C PRO A 199 -9.37 17.91 -7.33
N THR A 200 -8.76 18.74 -8.17
CA THR A 200 -8.68 18.50 -9.61
C THR A 200 -7.82 17.26 -9.86
N LYS A 201 -8.24 16.38 -10.77
CA LYS A 201 -7.47 15.18 -11.12
C LYS A 201 -6.16 15.62 -11.79
N ALA A 202 -5.03 15.24 -11.20
CA ALA A 202 -3.72 15.53 -11.77
C ALA A 202 -3.57 14.78 -13.11
N GLN A 203 -2.83 15.37 -14.04
CA GLN A 203 -2.49 14.69 -15.29
C GLN A 203 -1.54 13.52 -14.98
N ARG A 204 -1.84 12.35 -15.55
CA ARG A 204 -1.02 11.15 -15.39
C ARG A 204 0.35 11.38 -16.03
N PRO A 205 1.47 11.16 -15.30
CA PRO A 205 2.78 11.17 -15.93
C PRO A 205 2.91 10.01 -16.94
N PRO A 206 3.82 10.13 -17.93
CA PRO A 206 4.04 9.09 -18.93
C PRO A 206 4.73 7.84 -18.36
N PHE A 207 5.43 7.97 -17.24
CA PHE A 207 6.18 6.89 -16.60
C PHE A 207 6.03 6.96 -15.08
N TYR A 208 6.04 5.79 -14.42
CA TYR A 208 6.07 5.66 -12.97
C TYR A 208 7.31 4.87 -12.55
N PRO A 209 7.91 5.18 -11.39
CA PRO A 209 8.99 4.36 -10.84
C PRO A 209 8.56 2.92 -10.61
N GLU A 210 9.43 1.99 -11.00
CA GLU A 210 9.28 0.56 -10.82
C GLU A 210 10.65 -0.09 -10.55
N LYS A 211 10.65 -1.24 -9.89
CA LYS A 211 11.87 -2.02 -9.64
C LYS A 211 11.55 -3.50 -9.69
N ILE A 212 12.38 -4.26 -10.40
CA ILE A 212 12.38 -5.72 -10.31
C ILE A 212 13.34 -6.11 -9.19
N VAL A 213 12.86 -6.96 -8.27
CA VAL A 213 13.64 -7.53 -7.18
C VAL A 213 13.82 -9.01 -7.44
N GLU A 214 15.07 -9.46 -7.45
CA GLU A 214 15.45 -10.85 -7.68
C GLU A 214 15.78 -11.53 -6.34
N ALA A 215 14.82 -12.31 -5.82
CA ALA A 215 14.91 -12.99 -4.52
C ALA A 215 15.60 -14.36 -4.58
N GLY A 216 16.05 -14.78 -5.77
CA GLY A 216 16.38 -16.17 -6.07
C GLY A 216 15.13 -17.05 -6.11
N SER A 217 15.30 -18.32 -6.49
CA SER A 217 14.17 -19.26 -6.60
C SER A 217 13.33 -19.29 -5.33
N LEU A 218 12.00 -19.30 -5.48
CA LEU A 218 11.02 -19.35 -4.40
C LEU A 218 10.17 -20.61 -4.46
N ASP A 219 10.53 -21.56 -5.31
CA ASP A 219 9.86 -22.86 -5.52
C ASP A 219 9.70 -23.68 -4.25
N ASP A 220 10.62 -23.56 -3.31
CA ASP A 220 10.57 -24.25 -2.01
C ASP A 220 9.59 -23.61 -1.01
N ILE A 221 9.15 -22.37 -1.26
CA ILE A 221 8.24 -21.62 -0.37
C ILE A 221 6.97 -21.10 -1.06
N CYS A 222 6.85 -21.34 -2.37
CA CYS A 222 5.74 -20.95 -3.22
C CYS A 222 5.21 -22.13 -4.02
N ARG A 223 3.91 -22.11 -4.32
CA ARG A 223 3.29 -23.04 -5.25
C ARG A 223 2.34 -22.34 -6.20
N LEU A 224 2.32 -22.76 -7.44
CA LEU A 224 1.30 -22.36 -8.40
C LEU A 224 -0.01 -23.06 -8.07
N ILE A 225 -1.09 -22.28 -8.02
CA ILE A 225 -2.46 -22.75 -7.95
C ILE A 225 -3.06 -22.51 -9.34
N SER A 226 -3.02 -23.55 -10.16
CA SER A 226 -3.88 -23.66 -11.33
C SER A 226 -5.26 -24.16 -10.92
N ASP A 227 -6.27 -23.81 -11.70
CA ASP A 227 -7.59 -24.45 -11.59
C ASP A 227 -7.51 -25.94 -11.97
#